data_AF-A0A849DZQ6-F1
#
_entry.id   AF-A0A849DZQ6-F1
#
_cell.length_a   1.000
_cell.length_b   1.000
_cell.length_c   1.000
_cell.angle_alpha   90.00
_cell.angle_beta   90.00
_cell.angle_gamma   90.00
#
_symmetry.space_group_name_H-M   'P 1'
#
loop_
_entity.id
_entity.type
_entity.pdbx_description
1 polymer ?
#
loop_
_entity_poly.entity_id
_entity_poly.type
_entity_poly.pdbx_seq_one_letter_code
_entity_poly.pdbx_strand_id
1 'polypeptide(L)'
;SRLHPLADAREVEEILQGLASREDGPFVVHLLREPGKRERRWAQLFGGEVQLPEENPELRPSAENKTPSADRLQQLENEIAGLRQELGELKAQFETFKNG
;
A
#
# COMPACT_ATOMS: atom_id res chain seq x y z
N SER A 1 7.63 -15.30 25.69
CA SER A 1 6.50 -14.40 25.42
C SER A 1 5.48 -14.49 26.55
N ARG A 2 4.89 -13.37 27.00
CA ARG A 2 3.92 -13.34 28.12
C ARG A 2 2.50 -12.93 27.70
N LEU A 3 2.36 -12.20 26.60
CA LEU A 3 1.06 -11.70 26.11
C LEU A 3 0.42 -12.65 25.09
N HIS A 4 1.22 -13.21 24.19
CA HIS A 4 0.75 -14.17 23.19
C HIS A 4 1.86 -15.18 22.87
N PRO A 5 1.65 -16.49 23.00
CA PRO A 5 2.65 -17.47 22.60
C PRO A 5 2.90 -17.35 21.09
N LEU A 6 4.16 -17.33 20.70
CA LEU A 6 4.60 -17.30 19.30
C LEU A 6 5.56 -18.47 19.11
N ALA A 7 5.36 -19.24 18.05
CA ALA A 7 6.08 -20.44 17.70
C ALA A 7 7.51 -20.14 17.25
N ASP A 8 7.69 -19.16 16.35
CA ASP A 8 9.00 -18.79 15.83
C ASP A 8 9.07 -17.34 15.32
N ALA A 9 10.23 -16.97 14.78
CA ALA A 9 10.46 -15.64 14.22
C ALA A 9 9.73 -15.38 12.89
N ARG A 10 9.28 -16.43 12.19
CA ARG A 10 8.51 -16.27 10.95
C ARG A 10 7.09 -15.85 11.27
N GLU A 11 6.46 -16.46 12.27
CA GLU A 11 5.13 -16.06 12.74
C GLU A 11 5.11 -14.59 13.19
N VAL A 12 6.18 -14.11 13.84
CA VAL A 12 6.34 -12.69 14.19
C VAL A 12 6.31 -11.81 12.94
N GLU A 13 7.08 -12.15 11.92
CA GLU A 13 7.19 -11.36 10.69
C GLU A 13 5.87 -11.37 9.90
N GLU A 14 5.18 -12.50 9.84
CA GLU A 14 3.86 -12.63 9.19
C GLU A 14 2.81 -11.74 9.86
N ILE A 15 2.75 -11.75 11.19
CA ILE A 15 1.84 -10.89 11.95
C ILE A 15 2.16 -9.40 11.70
N LEU A 16 3.44 -9.02 11.75
CA LEU A 16 3.86 -7.63 11.53
C LEU A 16 3.57 -7.18 10.09
N GLN A 17 3.75 -8.05 9.11
CA GLN A 17 3.41 -7.77 7.73
C GLN A 17 1.89 -7.60 7.54
N GLY A 18 1.08 -8.46 8.17
CA GLY A 18 -0.37 -8.29 8.19
C GLY A 18 -0.82 -6.97 8.82
N LEU A 19 -0.19 -6.55 9.93
CA LEU A 19 -0.46 -5.25 10.56
C LEU A 19 -0.04 -4.05 9.70
N ALA A 20 0.94 -4.22 8.82
CA ALA A 20 1.39 -3.18 7.89
C ALA A 20 0.52 -3.08 6.63
N SER A 21 -0.19 -4.14 6.23
CA SER A 21 -0.97 -4.21 4.99
C SER A 21 -2.49 -4.23 5.21
N ARG A 22 -2.96 -3.89 6.41
CA ARG A 22 -4.39 -3.93 6.76
C ARG A 22 -5.19 -2.87 6.01
N GLU A 23 -6.40 -3.25 5.57
CA GLU A 23 -7.30 -2.39 4.78
C GLU A 23 -7.82 -1.17 5.57
N ASP A 24 -7.94 -1.30 6.89
CA ASP A 24 -8.32 -0.21 7.80
C ASP A 24 -7.15 0.71 8.18
N GLY A 25 -5.99 0.53 7.53
CA GLY A 25 -4.79 1.34 7.67
C GLY A 25 -3.64 0.59 8.36
N PRO A 26 -2.38 0.99 8.08
CA PRO A 26 -1.21 0.36 8.68
C PRO A 26 -1.11 0.72 10.16
N PHE A 27 -0.80 -0.27 11.01
CA PHE A 27 -0.53 -0.06 12.44
C PHE A 27 0.96 -0.03 12.76
N VAL A 28 1.78 -0.61 11.88
CA VAL A 28 3.23 -0.66 12.00
C VAL A 28 3.89 -0.38 10.65
N VAL A 29 5.14 0.08 10.71
CA VAL A 29 5.98 0.32 9.53
C VAL A 29 7.35 -0.30 9.72
N HIS A 30 7.91 -0.83 8.64
CA HIS A 30 9.27 -1.37 8.63
C HIS A 30 10.28 -0.22 8.55
N LEU A 31 11.25 -0.19 9.47
CA LEU A 31 12.29 0.84 9.50
C LEU A 31 13.49 0.46 8.66
N LEU A 32 14.15 1.48 8.09
CA LEU A 32 15.42 1.30 7.42
C LEU A 32 16.50 0.77 8.37
N ARG A 33 17.42 0.00 7.78
CA ARG A 33 18.60 -0.51 8.48
C ARG A 33 19.53 0.66 8.79
N GLU A 34 20.00 0.73 10.03
CA GLU A 34 21.14 1.59 10.37
C GLU A 34 22.42 1.01 9.77
N PRO A 35 23.34 1.85 9.25
CA PRO A 35 24.65 1.39 8.81
C PRO A 35 25.34 0.56 9.90
N GLY A 36 25.73 -0.67 9.57
CA GLY A 36 26.42 -1.57 10.51
C GLY A 36 25.53 -2.42 11.42
N LYS A 37 24.21 -2.25 11.40
CA LYS A 37 23.28 -3.13 12.15
C LYS A 37 22.51 -4.07 11.21
N ARG A 38 22.57 -5.37 11.51
CA ARG A 38 21.99 -6.43 10.67
C ARG A 38 20.49 -6.65 10.90
N GLU A 39 19.91 -6.00 11.91
CA GLU A 39 18.54 -6.26 12.35
C GLU A 39 17.50 -5.38 11.66
N ARG A 40 16.37 -5.99 11.33
CA ARG A 40 15.15 -5.33 10.83
C ARG A 40 14.35 -4.85 12.04
N ARG A 41 13.88 -3.60 12.01
CA ARG A 41 13.12 -2.99 13.12
C ARG A 41 11.77 -2.55 12.60
N TRP A 42 10.77 -2.61 13.47
CA TRP A 42 9.41 -2.16 13.20
C TRP A 42 9.03 -1.05 14.18
N ALA A 43 8.22 -0.08 13.74
CA ALA A 43 7.69 0.98 14.59
C ALA A 43 6.16 1.03 14.53
N GLN A 44 5.51 1.28 15.65
CA GLN A 44 4.05 1.50 15.71
C GLN A 44 3.66 2.91 15.24
N LEU A 45 2.45 3.06 14.70
CA LEU A 45 1.92 4.33 14.19
C LEU A 45 0.87 4.99 15.10
N PHE A 46 0.57 4.38 16.26
CA PHE A 46 -0.39 4.93 17.23
C PHE A 46 0.07 6.24 17.91
N GLY A 47 1.35 6.57 17.83
CA GLY A 47 1.94 7.80 18.37
C GLY A 47 2.03 8.96 17.38
N GLY A 48 1.48 8.79 16.17
CA GLY A 48 1.65 9.71 15.05
C GLY A 48 2.54 9.14 13.93
N GLU A 49 2.73 9.92 12.87
CA GLU A 49 3.52 9.53 11.70
C GLU A 49 5.02 9.44 12.06
N VAL A 50 5.62 8.27 11.81
CA VAL A 50 7.06 8.09 11.96
C VAL A 50 7.73 8.74 10.76
N GLN A 51 8.62 9.71 10.98
CA GLN A 51 9.47 10.23 9.92
C GLN A 51 10.51 9.16 9.55
N LEU A 52 10.20 8.33 8.56
CA LEU A 52 11.19 7.44 7.99
C LEU A 52 12.15 8.28 7.15
N PRO A 53 13.48 8.12 7.30
CA PRO A 53 14.42 8.61 6.31
C PRO A 53 14.03 8.04 4.95
N GLU A 54 14.03 8.87 3.91
CA GLU A 54 13.75 8.47 2.52
C GLU A 54 14.47 7.15 2.17
N GLU A 55 13.70 6.20 1.63
CA GLU A 55 14.19 4.90 1.17
C GLU A 55 15.38 5.08 0.21
N ASN A 56 16.51 4.41 0.47
CA ASN A 56 17.47 4.17 -0.60
C ASN A 56 16.92 3.04 -1.49
N PRO A 57 16.52 3.30 -2.75
CA PRO A 57 15.83 2.33 -3.60
C PRO A 57 16.66 1.09 -3.98
N GLU A 58 17.96 1.06 -3.66
CA GLU A 58 18.88 -0.01 -4.11
C GLU A 58 18.83 -1.33 -3.30
N LEU A 59 18.07 -1.41 -2.20
CA LEU A 59 18.09 -2.57 -1.28
C LEU A 59 16.71 -3.19 -1.03
N ARG A 60 15.97 -3.53 -2.09
CA ARG A 60 14.78 -4.37 -1.98
C ARG A 60 15.06 -5.79 -2.51
N PRO A 61 14.93 -6.87 -1.72
CA PRO A 61 14.64 -8.17 -2.30
C PRO A 61 13.25 -8.07 -2.92
N SER A 62 13.14 -8.48 -4.17
CA SER A 62 11.96 -8.38 -5.03
C SER A 62 10.70 -8.95 -4.37
N ALA A 63 9.97 -8.10 -3.65
CA ALA A 63 8.57 -8.27 -3.29
C ALA A 63 7.90 -6.93 -3.60
N GLU A 64 6.87 -7.00 -4.42
CA GLU A 64 6.28 -5.93 -5.21
C GLU A 64 5.57 -4.85 -4.38
N ASN A 65 6.30 -4.04 -3.62
CA ASN A 65 5.79 -2.73 -3.21
C ASN A 65 5.97 -1.75 -4.37
N LYS A 66 5.14 -1.91 -5.41
CA LYS A 66 4.94 -0.88 -6.43
C LYS A 66 4.25 0.30 -5.74
N THR A 67 5.02 1.26 -5.24
CA THR A 67 4.63 2.66 -5.44
C THR A 67 4.26 2.74 -6.92
N PRO A 68 3.01 3.09 -7.28
CA PRO A 68 2.67 3.21 -8.69
C PRO A 68 3.64 4.24 -9.25
N SER A 69 4.46 3.83 -10.22
CA SER A 69 5.26 4.77 -10.99
C SER A 69 4.31 5.89 -11.43
N ALA A 70 4.73 7.15 -11.38
CA ALA A 70 3.89 8.28 -11.77
C ALA A 70 3.20 8.02 -13.13
N ASP A 71 3.90 7.33 -14.05
CA ASP A 71 3.38 6.84 -15.32
C ASP A 71 2.15 5.91 -15.19
N ARG A 72 2.17 4.96 -14.25
CA ARG A 72 1.04 4.05 -13.99
C ARG A 72 -0.14 4.80 -13.39
N LEU A 73 0.11 5.76 -12.51
CA LEU A 73 -0.93 6.61 -11.93
C LEU A 73 -1.61 7.43 -13.03
N GLN A 74 -0.81 8.10 -13.86
CA GLN A 74 -1.29 8.90 -14.99
C GLN A 74 -2.06 8.06 -16.02
N GLN A 75 -1.60 6.83 -16.30
CA GLN A 75 -2.32 5.90 -17.18
C GLN A 75 -3.68 5.53 -16.61
N LEU A 76 -3.76 5.23 -15.32
CA LEU A 76 -5.02 4.90 -14.63
C LEU A 76 -5.96 6.12 -14.59
N GLU A 77 -5.44 7.32 -14.34
CA GLU A 77 -6.24 8.55 -14.37
C GLU A 77 -6.85 8.81 -15.75
N ASN A 78 -6.08 8.60 -16.82
CA ASN A 78 -6.56 8.71 -18.19
C ASN A 78 -7.62 7.65 -18.51
N GLU A 79 -7.41 6.41 -18.08
CA GLU A 79 -8.38 5.31 -18.28
C GLU A 79 -9.69 5.59 -17.54
N ILE A 80 -9.62 6.07 -16.29
CA ILE A 80 -10.79 6.49 -15.51
C ILE A 80 -11.53 7.64 -16.20
N ALA A 81 -10.82 8.62 -16.76
CA ALA A 81 -11.42 9.72 -17.49
C ALA A 81 -12.18 9.23 -18.73
N GLY A 82 -11.56 8.33 -19.52
CA GLY A 82 -12.19 7.71 -20.70
C GLY A 82 -13.45 6.91 -20.35
N LEU A 83 -13.35 6.02 -19.36
CA LEU A 83 -14.49 5.21 -18.90
C LEU A 83 -15.64 6.07 -18.37
N ARG A 84 -15.35 7.18 -17.67
CA ARG A 84 -16.39 8.11 -17.20
C ARG A 84 -17.11 8.82 -18.35
N GLN A 85 -16.39 9.15 -19.42
CA GLN A 85 -16.98 9.75 -20.61
C GLN A 85 -17.89 8.75 -21.32
N GLU A 86 -17.40 7.54 -21.61
CA GLU A 86 -18.19 6.48 -22.26
C GLU A 86 -19.46 6.16 -21.47
N LEU A 87 -19.36 6.08 -20.14
CA LEU A 87 -20.51 5.86 -19.27
C LEU A 87 -21.50 7.03 -19.30
N GLY A 88 -21.02 8.27 -19.45
CA GLY A 88 -21.85 9.45 -19.63
C GLY A 88 -22.62 9.42 -20.95
N GLU A 89 -21.95 9.08 -22.04
CA GLU A 89 -22.55 8.92 -23.37
C GLU A 89 -23.60 7.81 -23.38
N LEU A 90 -23.29 6.65 -22.80
CA LEU A 90 -24.21 5.53 -22.71
C LEU A 90 -25.45 5.88 -21.87
N LYS A 91 -25.28 6.60 -20.76
CA LYS A 91 -26.42 7.10 -19.96
C LYS A 91 -27.30 8.06 -20.77
N ALA A 92 -26.69 8.97 -21.54
CA ALA A 92 -27.43 9.91 -22.38
C ALA A 92 -28.22 9.19 -23.49
N GLN A 93 -27.61 8.18 -24.13
CA GLN A 93 -28.28 7.34 -25.12
C GLN A 93 -29.43 6.54 -24.48
N PHE A 94 -29.22 6.00 -23.28
CA PHE A 94 -30.25 5.27 -22.56
C PHE A 94 -31.45 6.15 -22.17
N GLU A 95 -31.21 7.36 -21.69
CA GLU A 95 -32.29 8.31 -21.38
C GLU A 95 -33.05 8.75 -22.64
N THR A 96 -32.34 8.94 -23.75
CA THR A 96 -32.96 9.24 -25.05
C THR A 96 -33.84 8.07 -25.51
N PHE A 97 -33.37 6.83 -25.36
CA PHE A 97 -34.16 5.62 -25.66
C PHE A 97 -35.37 5.45 -24.75
N LYS A 98 -35.25 5.79 -23.46
CA LYS A 98 -36.37 5.67 -22.49
C LYS A 98 -37.47 6.71 -22.69
N ASN A 99 -37.12 7.88 -23.23
CA ASN A 99 -38.02 9.02 -23.37
C ASN A 99 -38.55 9.21 -24.81
N GLY A 100 -38.17 8.35 -25.75
CA GLY A 100 -38.76 8.23 -27.09
C GLY A 100 -39.75 7.08 -27.15
#